data_AF-A0A094WEV9-F1
#
_entry.id   AF-A0A094WEV9-F1
#
_cell.length_a   1.000
_cell.length_b   1.000
_cell.length_c   1.000
_cell.angle_alpha   90.00
_cell.angle_beta   90.00
_cell.angle_gamma   90.00
#
_symmetry.space_group_name_H-M   'P 1'
#
loop_
_entity.id
_entity.type
_entity.pdbx_description
1 polymer ?
#
loop_
_entity_poly.entity_id
_entity_poly.type
_entity_poly.pdbx_seq_one_letter_code
_entity_poly.pdbx_strand_id
1 'polypeptide(L)'
;MKDMRKKGSVASWCRAGILGGCLLLEGLGFFGSQAWADPAAMSPSGAGSPMMFPFTSDADMARDFQALAPPILPWGPNTSGPFFTGTAEVEPIGSWYLEPFAYDFITPGISASSLYMPMRLAVGLGHNVEFDTFLPLIQNWQGVDPSQGIDHSASHFGVGNTHFEIKWELTSDADVYEPLARPAIALTFDFWVPSGQYQNLNPQDYGTDQLGNGTYNEGVFVLVRKHVKPFMFYLQVGDIIENPSTVGAGYTFNNGTGQLPLTTTNFHMVDGNLTYYAGAFEHVVNTEWGAGYLLEFYGETQSGTNLFFGAANAPSWSFFWLAPEVELTWPHTEKFAATWGAGVALPVYQSNYPHTYTPMGTVTLYFNGPFGYRGM
;
A
#
# COMPACT_ATOMS: atom_id res chain seq x y z
N MET A 1 47.77 7.67 43.31
CA MET A 1 48.01 8.33 42.01
C MET A 1 47.59 7.37 40.91
N LYS A 2 46.64 7.82 40.06
CA LYS A 2 46.09 7.19 38.83
C LYS A 2 45.32 5.87 39.06
N ASP A 3 44.00 5.78 39.13
CA ASP A 3 42.87 6.48 38.48
C ASP A 3 42.77 6.21 36.96
N MET A 4 41.82 5.34 36.56
CA MET A 4 40.81 5.60 35.51
C MET A 4 39.91 4.37 35.18
N ARG A 5 38.65 4.47 35.62
CA ARG A 5 37.37 4.26 34.90
C ARG A 5 37.26 3.18 33.81
N LYS A 6 36.30 2.26 34.02
CA LYS A 6 35.35 1.83 32.97
C LYS A 6 33.91 1.97 33.47
N LYS A 7 33.10 2.62 32.63
CA LYS A 7 31.69 2.98 32.82
C LYS A 7 30.80 1.73 32.74
N GLY A 8 29.84 1.62 33.66
CA GLY A 8 28.71 0.70 33.55
C GLY A 8 27.69 1.23 32.54
N SER A 9 27.22 0.34 31.67
CA SER A 9 26.09 0.57 30.78
C SER A 9 24.80 0.17 31.51
N VAL A 10 23.86 1.10 31.57
CA VAL A 10 22.48 0.90 32.03
C VAL A 10 21.67 0.53 30.79
N ALA A 11 21.38 -0.77 30.63
CA ALA A 11 20.41 -1.27 29.66
C ALA A 11 19.81 -2.58 30.19
N SER A 12 18.82 -2.44 31.06
CA SER A 12 17.84 -3.46 31.40
C SER A 12 16.57 -2.67 31.72
N TRP A 13 15.39 -3.29 31.63
CA TRP A 13 14.05 -2.69 31.70
C TRP A 13 13.49 -2.23 30.34
N CYS A 14 13.11 -3.22 29.53
CA CYS A 14 11.82 -3.29 28.84
C CYS A 14 11.71 -4.67 28.17
N ARG A 15 11.48 -5.70 28.99
CA ARG A 15 11.03 -7.04 28.56
C ARG A 15 9.88 -7.43 29.48
N ALA A 16 8.67 -7.04 29.12
CA ALA A 16 7.44 -7.62 29.64
C ALA A 16 6.27 -7.14 28.75
N GLY A 17 5.58 -8.09 28.12
CA GLY A 17 4.33 -7.83 27.42
C GLY A 17 4.43 -8.04 25.91
N ILE A 18 4.31 -9.29 25.48
CA ILE A 18 3.55 -9.80 24.32
C ILE A 18 3.84 -11.31 24.33
N LEU A 19 3.00 -12.05 25.03
CA LEU A 19 2.95 -13.51 25.06
C LEU A 19 1.48 -13.85 25.30
N GLY A 20 0.79 -14.24 24.22
CA GLY A 20 -0.60 -14.66 24.29
C GLY A 20 -1.27 -14.60 22.93
N GLY A 21 -1.10 -15.63 22.11
CA GLY A 21 -1.78 -15.69 20.81
C GLY A 21 -1.45 -16.88 19.91
N CYS A 22 -1.06 -18.04 20.44
CA CYS A 22 -0.99 -19.28 19.67
C CYS A 22 -1.61 -20.41 20.47
N LEU A 23 -2.85 -20.80 20.14
CA LEU A 23 -3.44 -22.14 20.32
C LEU A 23 -4.95 -22.05 20.07
N LEU A 24 -5.42 -22.61 18.94
CA LEU A 24 -6.59 -23.48 18.83
C LEU A 24 -6.96 -23.68 17.35
N LEU A 25 -6.38 -24.72 16.76
CA LEU A 25 -6.82 -25.33 15.51
C LEU A 25 -6.75 -26.83 15.73
N GLU A 26 -7.85 -27.42 16.20
CA GLU A 26 -8.14 -28.85 16.07
C GLU A 26 -9.58 -29.11 16.50
N GLY A 27 -10.42 -29.49 15.55
CA GLY A 27 -11.77 -29.96 15.85
C GLY A 27 -12.78 -29.65 14.75
N LEU A 28 -12.80 -30.48 13.70
CA LEU A 28 -13.98 -31.25 13.28
C LEU A 28 -13.71 -31.89 11.92
N GLY A 29 -13.52 -33.21 11.95
CA GLY A 29 -13.54 -34.06 10.77
C GLY A 29 -14.95 -34.52 10.40
N PHE A 30 -15.08 -34.84 9.11
CA PHE A 30 -15.97 -35.85 8.51
C PHE A 30 -17.49 -35.77 8.71
N PHE A 31 -18.19 -35.31 7.67
CA PHE A 31 -19.34 -35.94 6.97
C PHE A 31 -19.46 -35.12 5.67
N GLY A 32 -19.45 -35.64 4.44
CA GLY A 32 -20.16 -36.77 3.87
C GLY A 32 -20.50 -36.33 2.43
N SER A 33 -20.08 -37.11 1.44
CA SER A 33 -20.29 -36.87 0.01
C SER A 33 -21.78 -36.87 -0.36
N GLN A 34 -22.29 -35.79 -0.98
CA GLN A 34 -23.49 -35.87 -1.82
C GLN A 34 -23.48 -34.85 -2.96
N ALA A 35 -23.39 -35.42 -4.16
CA ALA A 35 -23.98 -35.04 -5.44
C ALA A 35 -24.27 -33.55 -5.72
N TRP A 36 -23.60 -33.07 -6.77
CA TRP A 36 -24.04 -31.95 -7.58
C TRP A 36 -25.46 -32.22 -8.10
N ALA A 37 -26.40 -31.37 -7.71
CA ALA A 37 -27.68 -31.24 -8.36
C ALA A 37 -27.88 -29.75 -8.66
N ASP A 38 -28.03 -29.44 -9.93
CA ASP A 38 -28.39 -28.10 -10.40
C ASP A 38 -29.66 -27.62 -9.69
N PRO A 39 -29.70 -26.42 -9.11
CA PRO A 39 -30.95 -25.89 -8.61
C PRO A 39 -31.90 -25.61 -9.77
N ALA A 40 -33.12 -26.11 -9.64
CA ALA A 40 -34.19 -25.92 -10.60
C ALA A 40 -34.44 -24.42 -10.87
N ALA A 41 -34.60 -24.07 -12.15
CA ALA A 41 -34.93 -22.73 -12.58
C ALA A 41 -36.23 -22.24 -11.90
N MET A 42 -36.14 -21.16 -11.11
CA MET A 42 -37.30 -20.52 -10.50
C MET A 42 -38.13 -19.80 -11.58
N SER A 43 -39.41 -20.15 -11.64
CA SER A 43 -40.43 -19.48 -12.45
C SER A 43 -40.67 -18.04 -11.98
N PRO A 44 -40.88 -17.07 -12.89
CA PRO A 44 -41.18 -15.70 -12.52
C PRO A 44 -42.68 -15.56 -12.20
N SER A 45 -43.04 -15.54 -10.92
CA SER A 45 -44.34 -15.05 -10.47
C SER A 45 -44.13 -13.99 -9.40
N GLY A 46 -44.50 -12.76 -9.74
CA GLY A 46 -44.20 -11.57 -8.98
C GLY A 46 -44.97 -11.43 -7.67
N ALA A 47 -44.29 -10.83 -6.70
CA ALA A 47 -44.77 -9.81 -5.78
C ALA A 47 -43.53 -9.22 -5.12
N GLY A 48 -43.39 -7.89 -5.22
CA GLY A 48 -42.17 -7.19 -4.84
C GLY A 48 -41.71 -7.46 -3.41
N SER A 49 -40.46 -7.82 -3.28
CA SER A 49 -39.62 -7.36 -2.18
C SER A 49 -38.33 -6.89 -2.85
N PRO A 50 -38.13 -5.57 -3.02
CA PRO A 50 -36.80 -5.12 -3.39
C PRO A 50 -35.87 -5.60 -2.28
N MET A 51 -34.68 -6.08 -2.66
CA MET A 51 -33.55 -6.17 -1.74
C MET A 51 -33.41 -4.78 -1.10
N MET A 52 -34.00 -4.62 0.08
CA MET A 52 -34.04 -3.37 0.79
C MET A 52 -32.66 -3.24 1.42
N PHE A 53 -31.73 -2.60 0.70
CA PHE A 53 -30.59 -1.97 1.38
C PHE A 53 -31.20 -1.10 2.49
N PRO A 54 -30.75 -1.22 3.75
CA PRO A 54 -31.47 -0.68 4.90
C PRO A 54 -31.53 0.86 4.97
N PHE A 55 -31.08 1.57 3.94
CA PHE A 55 -31.03 3.03 3.89
C PHE A 55 -31.69 3.55 2.63
N THR A 56 -32.72 4.39 2.82
CA THR A 56 -33.50 4.99 1.73
C THR A 56 -32.98 6.35 1.27
N SER A 57 -32.07 6.98 2.03
CA SER A 57 -31.40 8.24 1.69
C SER A 57 -30.17 8.52 2.57
N ASP A 58 -29.28 9.43 2.14
CA ASP A 58 -28.17 9.90 2.97
C ASP A 58 -28.62 10.59 4.26
N ALA A 59 -29.79 11.24 4.23
CA ALA A 59 -30.34 11.90 5.41
C ALA A 59 -30.76 10.89 6.49
N ASP A 60 -31.21 9.71 6.09
CA ASP A 60 -31.53 8.61 7.01
C ASP A 60 -30.24 8.02 7.59
N MET A 61 -29.23 7.77 6.75
CA MET A 61 -27.90 7.32 7.21
C MET A 61 -27.24 8.33 8.15
N ALA A 62 -27.26 9.62 7.82
CA ALA A 62 -26.68 10.67 8.65
C ALA A 62 -27.29 10.67 10.06
N ARG A 63 -28.61 10.47 10.16
CA ARG A 63 -29.29 10.43 11.45
C ARG A 63 -28.84 9.24 12.30
N ASP A 64 -28.75 8.06 11.70
CA ASP A 64 -28.42 6.83 12.40
C ASP A 64 -26.92 6.76 12.78
N PHE A 65 -26.06 7.43 12.02
CA PHE A 65 -24.61 7.41 12.20
C PHE A 65 -24.00 8.75 12.64
N GLN A 66 -24.79 9.71 13.12
CA GLN A 66 -24.30 11.04 13.52
C GLN A 66 -23.18 10.98 14.57
N ALA A 67 -23.19 9.97 15.44
CA ALA A 67 -22.14 9.74 16.44
C ALA A 67 -20.80 9.29 15.83
N LEU A 68 -20.80 8.90 14.55
CA LEU A 68 -19.63 8.46 13.78
C LEU A 68 -19.19 9.52 12.76
N ALA A 69 -19.79 10.72 12.79
CA ALA A 69 -19.40 11.80 11.91
C ALA A 69 -17.94 12.23 12.20
N PRO A 70 -17.08 12.34 11.18
CA PRO A 70 -15.72 12.82 11.36
C PRO A 70 -15.73 14.31 11.73
N PRO A 71 -14.67 14.81 12.38
CA PRO A 71 -14.47 16.25 12.53
C PRO A 71 -14.25 16.89 11.16
N ILE A 72 -15.18 17.77 10.75
CA ILE A 72 -15.04 18.50 9.49
C ILE A 72 -14.12 19.70 9.69
N LEU A 73 -13.04 19.76 8.92
CA LEU A 73 -12.11 20.88 8.93
C LEU A 73 -12.60 22.01 8.01
N PRO A 74 -12.28 23.28 8.32
CA PRO A 74 -12.66 24.42 7.49
C PRO A 74 -11.85 24.53 6.18
N TRP A 75 -10.90 23.63 5.93
CA TRP A 75 -10.01 23.61 4.75
C TRP A 75 -9.37 22.22 4.58
N GLY A 76 -9.26 21.74 3.32
CA GLY A 76 -8.80 20.38 2.96
C GLY A 76 -9.95 19.36 3.06
N PRO A 77 -10.13 18.44 2.09
CA PRO A 77 -9.13 17.71 1.33
C PRO A 77 -9.52 17.65 -0.17
N ASN A 78 -9.25 18.72 -0.93
CA ASN A 78 -9.59 18.70 -2.35
C ASN A 78 -8.51 18.05 -3.21
N THR A 79 -7.44 17.52 -2.62
CA THR A 79 -6.38 16.73 -3.28
C THR A 79 -6.48 15.26 -2.89
N SER A 80 -5.90 14.35 -3.70
CA SER A 80 -5.82 12.92 -3.37
C SER A 80 -4.75 12.70 -2.31
N GLY A 81 -3.71 13.53 -2.33
CA GLY A 81 -2.54 13.40 -1.47
C GLY A 81 -1.38 12.76 -2.23
N PRO A 82 -0.25 12.56 -1.55
CA PRO A 82 0.98 12.03 -2.17
C PRO A 82 0.85 10.58 -2.65
N PHE A 83 1.73 10.19 -3.58
CA PHE A 83 1.68 8.92 -4.29
C PHE A 83 2.10 7.71 -3.45
N PHE A 84 3.13 7.85 -2.62
CA PHE A 84 3.64 6.77 -1.79
C PHE A 84 3.17 6.87 -0.35
N THR A 85 3.01 8.09 0.17
CA THR A 85 2.71 8.36 1.58
C THR A 85 1.22 8.27 1.84
N GLY A 86 0.79 7.37 2.72
CA GLY A 86 -0.58 7.29 3.17
C GLY A 86 -1.03 8.56 3.90
N THR A 87 -2.30 8.92 3.72
CA THR A 87 -2.94 10.00 4.48
C THR A 87 -3.42 9.49 5.84
N ALA A 88 -3.26 10.28 6.89
CA ALA A 88 -3.67 9.91 8.24
C ALA A 88 -5.19 10.05 8.50
N GLU A 89 -5.94 10.55 7.53
CA GLU A 89 -7.41 10.63 7.61
C GLU A 89 -8.02 9.33 7.11
N VAL A 90 -9.13 8.93 7.73
CA VAL A 90 -9.93 7.80 7.25
C VAL A 90 -11.11 8.28 6.42
N GLU A 91 -11.54 7.44 5.49
CA GLU A 91 -12.77 7.63 4.76
C GLU A 91 -13.98 7.59 5.72
N PRO A 92 -14.90 8.55 5.64
CA PRO A 92 -16.08 8.57 6.49
C PRO A 92 -17.02 7.40 6.20
N ILE A 93 -17.83 7.01 7.20
CA ILE A 93 -18.83 5.95 7.01
C ILE A 93 -19.77 6.26 5.82
N GLY A 94 -19.92 5.29 4.93
CA GLY A 94 -20.72 5.41 3.71
C GLY A 94 -20.00 6.10 2.55
N SER A 95 -18.79 6.62 2.75
CA SER A 95 -17.90 7.08 1.68
C SER A 95 -16.91 5.97 1.29
N TRP A 96 -16.46 6.03 0.05
CA TRP A 96 -15.43 5.14 -0.48
C TRP A 96 -14.75 5.79 -1.67
N TYR A 97 -13.57 5.31 -2.02
CA TYR A 97 -12.91 5.69 -3.27
C TYR A 97 -12.29 4.51 -3.99
N LEU A 98 -12.22 4.64 -5.31
CA LEU A 98 -11.47 3.76 -6.20
C LEU A 98 -10.29 4.54 -6.76
N GLU A 99 -9.10 4.00 -6.62
CA GLU A 99 -7.86 4.64 -7.01
C GLU A 99 -7.03 3.67 -7.86
N PRO A 100 -7.12 3.77 -9.20
CA PRO A 100 -6.14 3.18 -10.10
C PRO A 100 -4.89 4.07 -10.11
N PHE A 101 -3.84 3.58 -9.47
CA PHE A 101 -2.50 4.14 -9.62
C PHE A 101 -1.76 3.46 -10.75
N ALA A 102 -0.77 4.13 -11.32
CA ALA A 102 0.16 3.55 -12.27
C ALA A 102 1.55 4.12 -12.00
N TYR A 103 2.51 3.23 -11.79
CA TYR A 103 3.92 3.59 -11.69
C TYR A 103 4.75 2.61 -12.53
N ASP A 104 5.62 3.14 -13.39
CA ASP A 104 6.46 2.33 -14.26
C ASP A 104 7.91 2.36 -13.79
N PHE A 105 8.41 1.29 -13.18
CA PHE A 105 9.80 1.21 -12.75
C PHE A 105 10.70 0.96 -13.97
N ILE A 106 11.19 2.03 -14.58
CA ILE A 106 12.04 1.92 -15.76
C ILE A 106 13.49 1.75 -15.30
N THR A 107 14.14 0.69 -15.76
CA THR A 107 15.56 0.38 -15.52
C THR A 107 16.34 0.46 -16.84
N PRO A 108 16.86 1.63 -17.23
CA PRO A 108 17.49 1.81 -18.54
C PRO A 108 18.72 0.94 -18.76
N GLY A 109 19.45 0.64 -17.69
CA GLY A 109 20.72 -0.10 -17.75
C GLY A 109 20.60 -1.54 -18.23
N ILE A 110 19.40 -2.13 -18.17
CA ILE A 110 19.12 -3.51 -18.60
C ILE A 110 17.92 -3.59 -19.56
N SER A 111 17.49 -2.44 -20.11
CA SER A 111 16.32 -2.37 -21.01
C SER A 111 15.09 -3.08 -20.43
N ALA A 112 14.76 -2.81 -19.17
CA ALA A 112 13.63 -3.41 -18.48
C ALA A 112 12.68 -2.35 -17.93
N SER A 113 11.39 -2.68 -17.84
CA SER A 113 10.41 -1.87 -17.14
C SER A 113 9.36 -2.74 -16.45
N SER A 114 8.76 -2.21 -15.40
CA SER A 114 7.68 -2.86 -14.66
C SER A 114 6.61 -1.83 -14.36
N LEU A 115 5.55 -1.84 -15.17
CA LEU A 115 4.36 -1.04 -14.91
C LEU A 115 3.53 -1.76 -13.86
N TYR A 116 3.43 -1.15 -12.69
CA TYR A 116 2.63 -1.65 -11.58
C TYR A 116 1.45 -0.70 -11.37
N MET A 117 0.25 -1.29 -11.38
CA MET A 117 -1.02 -0.57 -11.29
C MET A 117 -1.83 -1.12 -10.11
N PRO A 118 -1.66 -0.59 -8.88
CA PRO A 118 -2.52 -0.95 -7.77
C PRO A 118 -3.92 -0.42 -8.03
N MET A 119 -4.88 -1.33 -8.08
CA MET A 119 -6.30 -0.99 -8.05
C MET A 119 -6.73 -0.96 -6.59
N ARG A 120 -6.75 0.22 -5.97
CA ARG A 120 -7.12 0.40 -4.57
C ARG A 120 -8.61 0.72 -4.44
N LEU A 121 -9.31 0.02 -3.56
CA LEU A 121 -10.64 0.37 -3.09
C LEU A 121 -10.56 0.58 -1.58
N ALA A 122 -10.90 1.78 -1.13
CA ALA A 122 -10.95 2.14 0.28
C ALA A 122 -12.39 2.44 0.70
N VAL A 123 -12.80 1.96 1.87
CA VAL A 123 -14.16 2.08 2.37
C VAL A 123 -14.16 2.51 3.84
N GLY A 124 -14.89 3.57 4.15
CA GLY A 124 -15.10 4.01 5.51
C GLY A 124 -16.04 3.08 6.29
N LEU A 125 -15.55 2.51 7.38
CA LEU A 125 -16.31 1.59 8.25
C LEU A 125 -16.93 2.29 9.46
N GLY A 126 -16.62 3.58 9.66
CA GLY A 126 -17.00 4.35 10.85
C GLY A 126 -16.07 4.10 12.02
N HIS A 127 -16.33 4.75 13.17
CA HIS A 127 -15.46 4.67 14.36
C HIS A 127 -13.97 4.97 14.07
N ASN A 128 -13.71 5.89 13.13
CA ASN A 128 -12.37 6.25 12.69
C ASN A 128 -11.60 5.08 12.03
N VAL A 129 -12.30 4.14 11.40
CA VAL A 129 -11.70 2.99 10.72
C VAL A 129 -12.03 3.01 9.23
N GLU A 130 -11.01 2.78 8.41
CA GLU A 130 -11.09 2.54 6.97
C GLU A 130 -10.51 1.15 6.67
N PHE A 131 -11.08 0.50 5.68
CA PHE A 131 -10.55 -0.74 5.11
C PHE A 131 -10.20 -0.51 3.66
N ASP A 132 -9.02 -0.95 3.27
CA ASP A 132 -8.54 -0.87 1.91
C ASP A 132 -8.20 -2.26 1.38
N THR A 133 -8.46 -2.43 0.08
CA THR A 133 -7.96 -3.56 -0.67
C THR A 133 -7.28 -3.07 -1.94
N PHE A 134 -6.13 -3.66 -2.24
CA PHE A 134 -5.33 -3.37 -3.40
C PHE A 134 -5.17 -4.64 -4.21
N LEU A 135 -5.55 -4.56 -5.48
CA LEU A 135 -5.28 -5.60 -6.47
C LEU A 135 -4.28 -5.07 -7.50
N PRO A 136 -2.98 -5.37 -7.37
CA PRO A 136 -1.99 -4.86 -8.31
C PRO A 136 -2.06 -5.62 -9.63
N LEU A 137 -2.20 -4.86 -10.71
CA LEU A 137 -2.01 -5.34 -12.07
C LEU A 137 -0.60 -4.96 -12.51
N ILE A 138 0.21 -5.95 -12.85
CA ILE A 138 1.62 -5.77 -13.16
C ILE A 138 1.85 -6.15 -14.61
N GLN A 139 2.53 -5.28 -15.35
CA GLN A 139 3.10 -5.57 -16.65
C GLN A 139 4.61 -5.43 -16.57
N ASN A 140 5.30 -6.56 -16.62
CA ASN A 140 6.75 -6.58 -16.76
C ASN A 140 7.13 -6.61 -18.23
N TRP A 141 8.22 -5.94 -18.55
CA TRP A 141 8.81 -5.91 -19.88
C TRP A 141 10.32 -6.03 -19.79
N GLN A 142 10.86 -6.91 -20.62
CA GLN A 142 12.30 -7.06 -20.82
C GLN A 142 12.58 -6.89 -22.31
N GLY A 143 13.38 -5.89 -22.65
CA GLY A 143 13.87 -5.65 -23.99
C GLY A 143 15.04 -6.55 -24.36
N VAL A 144 15.38 -6.56 -25.64
CA VAL A 144 16.59 -7.25 -26.14
C VAL A 144 17.83 -6.58 -25.55
N ASP A 145 18.65 -7.37 -24.87
CA ASP A 145 19.95 -6.96 -24.35
C ASP A 145 20.99 -8.08 -24.58
N PRO A 146 21.72 -8.03 -25.70
CA PRO A 146 22.73 -9.04 -26.03
C PRO A 146 23.88 -9.09 -25.01
N SER A 147 24.12 -8.01 -24.25
CA SER A 147 25.17 -7.97 -23.24
C SER A 147 24.85 -8.85 -22.02
N GLN A 148 23.57 -9.10 -21.77
CA GLN A 148 23.04 -9.98 -20.73
C GLN A 148 22.62 -11.35 -21.28
N GLY A 149 22.84 -11.62 -22.57
CA GLY A 149 22.41 -12.86 -23.22
C GLY A 149 20.91 -12.91 -23.54
N ILE A 150 20.23 -11.77 -23.54
CA ILE A 150 18.80 -11.64 -23.86
C ILE A 150 18.66 -11.42 -25.36
N ASP A 151 18.19 -12.44 -26.08
CA ASP A 151 18.15 -12.46 -27.55
C ASP A 151 16.79 -12.06 -28.15
N HIS A 152 15.74 -11.99 -27.33
CA HIS A 152 14.41 -11.53 -27.71
C HIS A 152 13.76 -10.77 -26.56
N SER A 153 12.76 -9.95 -26.87
CA SER A 153 11.97 -9.25 -25.85
C SER A 153 10.93 -10.18 -25.25
N ALA A 154 10.71 -10.09 -23.94
CA ALA A 154 9.64 -10.77 -23.22
C ALA A 154 8.74 -9.75 -22.52
N SER A 155 7.46 -10.10 -22.36
CA SER A 155 6.53 -9.32 -21.55
C SER A 155 5.49 -10.24 -20.94
N HIS A 156 5.12 -9.95 -19.71
CA HIS A 156 4.10 -10.69 -18.99
C HIS A 156 3.19 -9.71 -18.25
N PHE A 157 1.89 -9.97 -18.31
CA PHE A 157 0.88 -9.20 -17.60
C PHE A 157 0.09 -10.13 -16.68
N GLY A 158 -0.15 -9.69 -15.46
CA GLY A 158 -1.02 -10.42 -14.56
C GLY A 158 -1.23 -9.72 -13.23
N VAL A 159 -1.80 -10.47 -12.30
CA VAL A 159 -2.07 -9.99 -10.94
C VAL A 159 -0.84 -10.23 -10.07
N GLY A 160 -0.46 -9.24 -9.28
CA GLY A 160 0.59 -9.36 -8.28
C GLY A 160 0.08 -9.85 -6.92
N ASN A 161 0.79 -9.50 -5.86
CA ASN A 161 0.39 -9.82 -4.49
C ASN A 161 -0.80 -8.96 -4.06
N THR A 162 -1.89 -9.61 -3.64
CA THR A 162 -3.07 -8.91 -3.12
C THR A 162 -2.74 -8.30 -1.78
N HIS A 163 -3.13 -7.05 -1.56
CA HIS A 163 -2.86 -6.31 -0.34
C HIS A 163 -4.15 -5.83 0.33
N PHE A 164 -4.19 -5.91 1.66
CA PHE A 164 -5.27 -5.44 2.50
C PHE A 164 -4.73 -4.53 3.59
N GLU A 165 -5.41 -3.42 3.85
CA GLU A 165 -5.06 -2.44 4.87
C GLU A 165 -6.24 -2.25 5.81
N ILE A 166 -5.96 -2.15 7.11
CA ILE A 166 -6.90 -1.58 8.07
C ILE A 166 -6.26 -0.32 8.63
N LYS A 167 -6.86 0.83 8.33
CA LYS A 167 -6.43 2.14 8.82
C LYS A 167 -7.30 2.57 9.98
N TRP A 168 -6.66 2.97 11.08
CA TRP A 168 -7.32 3.44 12.30
C TRP A 168 -6.81 4.83 12.68
N GLU A 169 -7.65 5.85 12.51
CA GLU A 169 -7.36 7.22 12.91
C GLU A 169 -7.49 7.38 14.44
N LEU A 170 -6.37 7.72 15.06
CA LEU A 170 -6.23 7.93 16.50
C LEU A 170 -6.59 9.36 16.90
N THR A 171 -6.22 10.32 16.06
CA THR A 171 -6.50 11.74 16.28
C THR A 171 -6.77 12.43 14.96
N SER A 172 -7.68 13.39 14.97
CA SER A 172 -7.87 14.32 13.86
C SER A 172 -7.09 15.62 14.08
N ASP A 173 -6.76 16.29 12.97
CA ASP A 173 -6.15 17.62 13.01
C ASP A 173 -7.05 18.58 13.79
N ALA A 174 -6.48 19.32 14.72
CA ALA A 174 -7.24 20.20 15.59
C ALA A 174 -7.49 21.59 14.99
N ASP A 175 -6.55 22.11 14.20
CA ASP A 175 -6.65 23.45 13.62
C ASP A 175 -5.68 23.60 12.43
N VAL A 176 -6.23 24.01 11.29
CA VAL A 176 -5.53 24.21 10.01
C VAL A 176 -4.75 25.52 9.95
N TYR A 177 -4.97 26.45 10.88
CA TYR A 177 -4.32 27.77 10.96
C TYR A 177 -3.22 27.83 12.02
N GLU A 178 -3.15 26.85 12.92
CA GLU A 178 -2.14 26.76 13.97
C GLU A 178 -1.15 25.61 13.72
N PRO A 179 0.11 25.90 13.35
CA PRO A 179 1.10 24.87 13.02
C PRO A 179 1.40 23.88 14.15
N LEU A 180 1.26 24.33 15.41
CA LEU A 180 1.55 23.55 16.60
C LEU A 180 0.30 22.90 17.21
N ALA A 181 -0.88 23.12 16.64
CA ALA A 181 -2.07 22.38 17.03
C ALA A 181 -1.90 20.90 16.66
N ARG A 182 -2.57 20.02 17.40
CA ARG A 182 -2.45 18.56 17.26
C ARG A 182 -2.63 18.12 15.79
N PRO A 183 -1.75 17.28 15.22
CA PRO A 183 -1.90 16.74 13.88
C PRO A 183 -2.92 15.59 13.84
N ALA A 184 -3.31 15.19 12.63
CA ALA A 184 -3.96 13.90 12.42
C ALA A 184 -2.94 12.77 12.52
N ILE A 185 -3.29 11.67 13.18
CA ILE A 185 -2.44 10.50 13.37
C ILE A 185 -3.28 9.25 13.16
N ALA A 186 -2.77 8.31 12.36
CA ALA A 186 -3.38 7.00 12.16
C ALA A 186 -2.34 5.88 12.28
N LEU A 187 -2.84 4.67 12.54
CA LEU A 187 -2.10 3.43 12.37
C LEU A 187 -2.66 2.68 11.18
N THR A 188 -1.80 2.08 10.37
CA THR A 188 -2.23 1.09 9.37
C THR A 188 -1.67 -0.28 9.74
N PHE A 189 -2.48 -1.29 9.49
CA PHE A 189 -2.13 -2.69 9.60
C PHE A 189 -2.30 -3.31 8.22
N ASP A 190 -1.19 -3.72 7.64
CA ASP A 190 -1.13 -4.08 6.24
C ASP A 190 -0.82 -5.57 6.11
N PHE A 191 -1.47 -6.24 5.17
CA PHE A 191 -1.31 -7.67 4.92
C PHE A 191 -1.23 -7.97 3.43
N TRP A 192 -0.13 -8.57 3.00
CA TRP A 192 0.05 -9.02 1.62
C TRP A 192 -0.07 -10.53 1.52
N VAL A 193 -0.84 -10.98 0.55
CA VAL A 193 -0.99 -12.38 0.16
C VAL A 193 -0.15 -12.64 -1.09
N PRO A 194 0.65 -13.72 -1.13
CA PRO A 194 1.47 -14.07 -2.29
C PRO A 194 0.64 -14.67 -3.44
N SER A 195 -0.30 -13.89 -3.97
CA SER A 195 -1.19 -14.29 -5.06
C SER A 195 -0.57 -14.14 -6.45
N GLY A 196 0.51 -13.37 -6.58
CA GLY A 196 1.24 -13.24 -7.83
C GLY A 196 2.02 -14.50 -8.19
N GLN A 197 2.45 -14.64 -9.45
CA GLN A 197 3.34 -15.73 -9.86
C GLN A 197 4.76 -15.51 -9.31
N TYR A 198 5.30 -16.49 -8.58
CA TYR A 198 6.67 -16.46 -8.03
C TYR A 198 7.42 -17.80 -8.17
N GLN A 199 6.74 -18.82 -8.71
CA GLN A 199 7.26 -20.16 -8.95
C GLN A 199 6.94 -20.59 -10.37
N ASN A 200 7.64 -21.64 -10.82
CA ASN A 200 7.50 -22.20 -12.17
C ASN A 200 7.76 -21.16 -13.26
N LEU A 201 8.73 -20.27 -13.00
CA LEU A 201 9.09 -19.20 -13.91
C LEU A 201 9.71 -19.79 -15.17
N ASN A 202 9.31 -19.26 -16.32
CA ASN A 202 9.83 -19.66 -17.62
C ASN A 202 11.19 -18.98 -17.86
N PRO A 203 12.28 -19.74 -18.01
CA PRO A 203 13.60 -19.14 -18.25
C PRO A 203 13.69 -18.32 -19.54
N GLN A 204 12.78 -18.53 -20.51
CA GLN A 204 12.72 -17.75 -21.75
C GLN A 204 12.06 -16.39 -21.56
N ASP A 205 11.34 -16.18 -20.45
CA ASP A 205 10.66 -14.92 -20.17
C ASP A 205 11.52 -13.96 -19.33
N TYR A 206 12.78 -14.32 -19.06
CA TYR A 206 13.78 -13.49 -18.38
C TYR A 206 13.30 -12.88 -17.05
N GLY A 207 12.45 -13.61 -16.31
CA GLY A 207 11.88 -13.18 -15.03
C GLY A 207 10.71 -12.19 -15.15
N THR A 208 10.28 -11.82 -16.37
CA THR A 208 9.09 -10.98 -16.56
C THR A 208 7.82 -11.65 -16.04
N ASP A 209 7.77 -12.97 -16.00
CA ASP A 209 6.64 -13.73 -15.48
C ASP A 209 6.57 -13.82 -13.94
N GLN A 210 7.54 -13.26 -13.22
CA GLN A 210 7.45 -13.07 -11.77
C GLN A 210 6.62 -11.83 -11.43
N LEU A 211 5.45 -12.04 -10.83
CA LEU A 211 4.50 -10.98 -10.46
C LEU A 211 4.37 -10.83 -8.92
N GLY A 212 5.03 -11.66 -8.14
CA GLY A 212 5.03 -11.59 -6.68
C GLY A 212 6.36 -12.03 -6.07
N ASN A 213 6.54 -11.74 -4.79
CA ASN A 213 7.71 -12.17 -3.99
C ASN A 213 7.52 -13.57 -3.35
N GLY A 214 6.32 -14.15 -3.44
CA GLY A 214 6.02 -15.46 -2.85
C GLY A 214 5.89 -15.47 -1.33
N THR A 215 5.87 -14.30 -0.69
CA THR A 215 5.87 -14.16 0.76
C THR A 215 4.55 -13.57 1.26
N TYR A 216 4.09 -14.04 2.43
CA TYR A 216 3.12 -13.30 3.23
C TYR A 216 3.86 -12.17 3.94
N ASN A 217 3.34 -10.96 3.83
CA ASN A 217 3.95 -9.80 4.46
C ASN A 217 2.98 -9.20 5.47
N GLU A 218 3.48 -8.79 6.63
CA GLU A 218 2.72 -8.08 7.66
C GLU A 218 3.38 -6.74 7.97
N GLY A 219 2.65 -5.66 7.76
CA GLY A 219 3.13 -4.29 7.98
C GLY A 219 2.40 -3.59 9.10
N VAL A 220 3.12 -2.74 9.83
CA VAL A 220 2.52 -1.76 10.75
C VAL A 220 3.16 -0.41 10.52
N PHE A 221 2.32 0.60 10.27
CA PHE A 221 2.79 1.95 9.98
C PHE A 221 2.12 2.98 10.89
N VAL A 222 2.84 4.05 11.15
CA VAL A 222 2.33 5.28 11.75
C VAL A 222 2.26 6.33 10.66
N LEU A 223 1.08 6.90 10.48
CA LEU A 223 0.81 7.97 9.54
C LEU A 223 0.55 9.25 10.33
N VAL A 224 1.13 10.35 9.87
CA VAL A 224 0.92 11.69 10.44
C VAL A 224 0.60 12.65 9.31
N ARG A 225 -0.42 13.48 9.52
CA ARG A 225 -0.75 14.57 8.62
C ARG A 225 -0.98 15.86 9.41
N LYS A 226 -0.46 16.98 8.91
CA LYS A 226 -0.73 18.30 9.48
C LYS A 226 -1.11 19.31 8.41
N HIS A 227 -2.22 20.00 8.63
CA HIS A 227 -2.66 21.17 7.86
C HIS A 227 -2.03 22.43 8.43
N VAL A 228 -1.42 23.22 7.55
CA VAL A 228 -0.93 24.57 7.85
C VAL A 228 -1.21 25.44 6.63
N LYS A 229 -2.46 25.89 6.48
CA LYS A 229 -2.94 26.55 5.25
C LYS A 229 -1.95 27.63 4.75
N PRO A 230 -1.51 27.59 3.47
CA PRO A 230 -2.00 26.74 2.36
C PRO A 230 -1.26 25.41 2.15
N PHE A 231 -0.50 24.95 3.15
CA PHE A 231 0.35 23.76 3.05
C PHE A 231 -0.23 22.55 3.79
N MET A 232 0.14 21.36 3.32
CA MET A 232 -0.07 20.11 4.03
C MET A 232 1.25 19.35 4.15
N PHE A 233 1.43 18.68 5.29
CA PHE A 233 2.60 17.87 5.58
C PHE A 233 2.17 16.44 5.89
N TYR A 234 2.90 15.48 5.33
CA TYR A 234 2.62 14.06 5.47
C TYR A 234 3.89 13.33 5.92
N LEU A 235 3.71 12.30 6.73
CA LEU A 235 4.76 11.38 7.13
C LEU A 235 4.15 9.99 7.33
N GLN A 236 4.79 8.97 6.79
CA GLN A 236 4.50 7.58 7.05
C GLN A 236 5.81 6.86 7.35
N VAL A 237 5.83 6.10 8.44
CA VAL A 237 6.97 5.26 8.82
C VAL A 237 6.45 3.95 9.37
N GLY A 238 7.06 2.85 8.97
CA GLY A 238 6.67 1.52 9.44
C GLY A 238 7.71 0.46 9.15
N ASP A 239 7.44 -0.74 9.64
CA ASP A 239 8.18 -1.94 9.32
C ASP A 239 7.23 -2.99 8.72
N ILE A 240 7.74 -3.72 7.74
CA ILE A 240 7.08 -4.88 7.13
C ILE A 240 7.94 -6.10 7.43
N ILE A 241 7.28 -7.13 7.95
CA ILE A 241 7.85 -8.45 8.19
C ILE A 241 7.50 -9.33 7.01
N GLU A 242 8.50 -9.95 6.41
CA GLU A 242 8.33 -10.92 5.33
C GLU A 242 8.51 -12.34 5.90
N ASN A 243 7.48 -13.18 5.75
CA ASN A 243 7.51 -14.57 6.20
C ASN A 243 8.40 -15.46 5.30
N PRO A 244 9.08 -16.48 5.83
CA PRO A 244 9.86 -17.39 5.01
C PRO A 244 9.00 -18.08 3.96
N SER A 245 9.54 -18.21 2.76
CA SER A 245 8.87 -18.86 1.64
C SER A 245 9.79 -19.84 0.92
N THR A 246 9.25 -20.62 0.00
CA THR A 246 10.02 -21.46 -0.91
C THR A 246 9.87 -20.93 -2.33
N VAL A 247 10.99 -20.60 -2.96
CA VAL A 247 11.06 -20.06 -4.32
C VAL A 247 11.92 -20.94 -5.21
N GLY A 248 11.84 -20.74 -6.53
CA GLY A 248 12.43 -21.64 -7.51
C GLY A 248 13.52 -20.99 -8.39
N ALA A 249 13.90 -21.75 -9.42
CA ALA A 249 14.77 -21.31 -10.50
C ALA A 249 14.31 -19.99 -11.10
N GLY A 250 15.26 -19.08 -11.34
CA GLY A 250 15.00 -17.81 -12.01
C GLY A 250 14.28 -16.77 -11.15
N TYR A 251 13.98 -17.05 -9.89
CA TYR A 251 13.39 -16.08 -8.97
C TYR A 251 14.33 -14.90 -8.73
N THR A 252 13.82 -13.69 -8.93
CA THR A 252 14.52 -12.42 -8.67
C THR A 252 14.15 -11.93 -7.27
N PHE A 253 15.15 -11.63 -6.45
CA PHE A 253 14.93 -11.09 -5.10
C PHE A 253 14.36 -9.67 -5.15
N ASN A 254 13.76 -9.21 -4.04
CA ASN A 254 13.18 -7.85 -3.89
C ASN A 254 14.15 -6.71 -4.28
N ASN A 255 15.46 -6.97 -4.24
CA ASN A 255 16.47 -6.01 -4.65
C ASN A 255 16.57 -5.80 -6.18
N GLY A 256 15.81 -6.54 -6.98
CA GLY A 256 15.69 -6.39 -8.44
C GLY A 256 16.95 -6.72 -9.25
N THR A 257 18.01 -7.21 -8.62
CA THR A 257 19.30 -7.51 -9.28
C THR A 257 19.84 -8.89 -8.99
N GLY A 258 19.54 -9.44 -7.81
CA GLY A 258 19.90 -10.81 -7.48
C GLY A 258 18.87 -11.78 -8.04
N GLN A 259 19.33 -12.84 -8.70
CA GLN A 259 18.48 -13.90 -9.23
C GLN A 259 19.01 -15.28 -8.83
N LEU A 260 18.10 -16.21 -8.53
CA LEU A 260 18.45 -17.59 -8.27
C LEU A 260 18.86 -18.31 -9.57
N PRO A 261 19.91 -19.16 -9.54
CA PRO A 261 20.30 -19.97 -10.69
C PRO A 261 19.15 -20.84 -11.20
N LEU A 262 19.09 -21.03 -12.53
CA LEU A 262 18.06 -21.85 -13.20
C LEU A 262 18.07 -23.35 -12.79
N THR A 263 19.11 -23.78 -12.07
CA THR A 263 19.24 -25.15 -11.53
C THR A 263 18.61 -25.31 -10.14
N THR A 264 18.16 -24.24 -9.52
CA THR A 264 17.60 -24.24 -8.17
C THR A 264 16.15 -24.68 -8.19
N THR A 265 15.76 -25.68 -7.40
CA THR A 265 14.40 -26.24 -7.45
C THR A 265 13.54 -25.96 -6.21
N ASN A 266 14.15 -25.69 -5.05
CA ASN A 266 13.46 -25.35 -3.80
C ASN A 266 14.39 -24.55 -2.89
N PHE A 267 14.48 -23.24 -3.12
CA PHE A 267 15.24 -22.36 -2.24
C PHE A 267 14.34 -21.87 -1.12
N HIS A 268 14.69 -22.21 0.12
CA HIS A 268 14.02 -21.66 1.30
C HIS A 268 14.52 -20.23 1.53
N MET A 269 13.70 -19.25 1.17
CA MET A 269 13.99 -17.83 1.26
C MET A 269 13.59 -17.28 2.64
N VAL A 270 14.47 -16.47 3.22
CA VAL A 270 14.21 -15.63 4.38
C VAL A 270 14.67 -14.23 4.03
N ASP A 271 13.71 -13.33 3.83
CA ASP A 271 13.97 -11.91 3.67
C ASP A 271 14.24 -11.24 5.02
N GLY A 272 15.00 -10.15 4.97
CA GLY A 272 15.13 -9.28 6.13
C GLY A 272 13.90 -8.41 6.29
N ASN A 273 13.76 -7.75 7.45
CA ASN A 273 12.66 -6.79 7.60
C ASN A 273 12.85 -5.62 6.63
N LEU A 274 11.75 -5.12 6.12
CA LEU A 274 11.68 -3.90 5.32
C LEU A 274 11.27 -2.75 6.23
N THR A 275 12.10 -1.71 6.29
CA THR A 275 11.71 -0.44 6.92
C THR A 275 11.28 0.52 5.83
N TYR A 276 10.04 1.00 5.95
CA TYR A 276 9.42 1.95 5.03
C TYR A 276 9.43 3.36 5.64
N TYR A 277 9.75 4.36 4.83
CA TYR A 277 9.64 5.75 5.21
C TYR A 277 9.29 6.62 4.00
N ALA A 278 8.21 7.38 4.13
CA ALA A 278 7.79 8.34 3.14
C ALA A 278 7.24 9.60 3.80
N GLY A 279 7.23 10.68 3.06
CA GLY A 279 6.63 11.92 3.51
C GLY A 279 6.54 12.92 2.39
N ALA A 280 5.64 13.88 2.54
CA ALA A 280 5.39 14.85 1.49
C ALA A 280 5.14 16.24 2.06
N PHE A 281 5.49 17.23 1.23
CA PHE A 281 5.11 18.62 1.38
C PHE A 281 4.21 19.00 0.21
N GLU A 282 3.00 19.43 0.50
CA GLU A 282 2.03 19.82 -0.51
C GLU A 282 1.67 21.31 -0.35
N HIS A 283 1.57 22.01 -1.47
CA HIS A 283 1.00 23.35 -1.53
C HIS A 283 -0.28 23.34 -2.37
N VAL A 284 -1.40 23.65 -1.72
CA VAL A 284 -2.69 23.78 -2.40
C VAL A 284 -2.81 25.19 -2.97
N VAL A 285 -2.77 25.27 -4.30
CA VAL A 285 -2.82 26.52 -5.04
C VAL A 285 -4.26 26.98 -5.22
N ASN A 286 -5.19 26.04 -5.37
CA ASN A 286 -6.60 26.33 -5.53
C ASN A 286 -7.46 25.27 -4.85
N THR A 287 -8.29 25.69 -3.89
CA THR A 287 -9.17 24.77 -3.17
C THR A 287 -10.35 24.33 -4.00
N GLU A 288 -10.99 25.22 -4.78
CA GLU A 288 -12.15 24.89 -5.62
C GLU A 288 -11.83 23.77 -6.63
N TRP A 289 -10.66 23.84 -7.26
CA TRP A 289 -10.22 22.84 -8.23
C TRP A 289 -9.39 21.72 -7.61
N GLY A 290 -9.12 21.75 -6.30
CA GLY A 290 -8.20 20.81 -5.68
C GLY A 290 -6.85 20.77 -6.38
N ALA A 291 -6.37 21.94 -6.84
CA ALA A 291 -5.16 22.03 -7.64
C ALA A 291 -3.97 22.32 -6.73
N GLY A 292 -2.93 21.50 -6.87
CA GLY A 292 -1.74 21.59 -6.04
C GLY A 292 -0.52 21.01 -6.73
N TYR A 293 0.61 21.24 -6.07
CA TYR A 293 1.83 20.50 -6.35
C TYR A 293 2.42 20.05 -5.04
N LEU A 294 3.12 18.92 -5.08
CA LEU A 294 3.76 18.37 -3.91
C LEU A 294 5.15 17.84 -4.25
N LEU A 295 6.00 17.82 -3.22
CA LEU A 295 7.28 17.15 -3.26
C LEU A 295 7.22 16.03 -2.22
N GLU A 296 7.22 14.81 -2.71
CA GLU A 296 7.27 13.61 -1.91
C GLU A 296 8.70 13.06 -1.85
N PHE A 297 9.04 12.47 -0.70
CA PHE A 297 10.17 11.58 -0.58
C PHE A 297 9.66 10.18 -0.21
N TYR A 298 10.33 9.18 -0.74
CA TYR A 298 9.99 7.78 -0.49
C TYR A 298 11.27 6.97 -0.41
N GLY A 299 11.39 6.10 0.58
CA GLY A 299 12.44 5.12 0.63
C GLY A 299 12.05 3.89 1.42
N GLU A 300 12.80 2.84 1.13
CA GLU A 300 12.63 1.54 1.75
C GLU A 300 14.01 0.90 1.93
N THR A 301 14.15 0.10 2.98
CA THR A 301 15.40 -0.60 3.29
C THR A 301 15.11 -2.02 3.77
N GLN A 302 15.65 -3.02 3.07
CA GLN A 302 15.69 -4.40 3.52
C GLN A 302 16.98 -4.67 4.30
N SER A 303 16.83 -5.04 5.57
CA SER A 303 17.95 -5.41 6.42
C SER A 303 18.50 -6.82 6.10
N GLY A 304 19.66 -7.17 6.67
CA GLY A 304 20.24 -8.53 6.56
C GLY A 304 19.67 -9.52 7.58
N THR A 305 18.62 -9.14 8.31
CA THR A 305 18.05 -9.92 9.42
C THR A 305 16.55 -9.74 9.48
N ASN A 306 15.83 -10.80 9.79
CA ASN A 306 14.42 -10.77 10.09
C ASN A 306 14.18 -10.75 11.61
N LEU A 307 13.20 -9.99 12.08
CA LEU A 307 12.88 -9.87 13.52
C LEU A 307 12.49 -11.22 14.12
N PHE A 308 11.75 -12.04 13.37
CA PHE A 308 11.18 -13.30 13.84
C PHE A 308 11.95 -14.53 13.34
N PHE A 309 12.55 -14.45 12.16
CA PHE A 309 13.14 -15.61 11.48
C PHE A 309 14.68 -15.64 11.46
N GLY A 310 15.35 -14.63 12.04
CA GLY A 310 16.80 -14.63 12.24
C GLY A 310 17.58 -14.08 11.05
N ALA A 311 18.70 -14.69 10.67
CA ALA A 311 19.53 -14.17 9.58
C ALA A 311 18.82 -14.31 8.23
N ALA A 312 18.76 -13.22 7.45
CA ALA A 312 18.22 -13.25 6.11
C ALA A 312 19.23 -13.91 5.15
N ASN A 313 18.72 -14.66 4.18
CA ASN A 313 19.52 -15.20 3.08
C ASN A 313 19.22 -14.50 1.74
N ALA A 314 18.21 -13.63 1.71
CA ALA A 314 18.01 -12.67 0.63
C ALA A 314 18.99 -11.48 0.76
N PRO A 315 19.39 -10.84 -0.35
CA PRO A 315 20.28 -9.69 -0.32
C PRO A 315 19.65 -8.48 0.38
N SER A 316 20.39 -7.80 1.25
CA SER A 316 19.99 -6.50 1.78
C SER A 316 20.05 -5.42 0.70
N TRP A 317 19.14 -4.45 0.73
CA TRP A 317 19.10 -3.36 -0.24
C TRP A 317 18.43 -2.12 0.37
N SER A 318 18.60 -0.97 -0.27
CA SER A 318 17.93 0.26 0.14
C SER A 318 17.85 1.26 -1.00
N PHE A 319 16.79 2.06 -1.03
CA PHE A 319 16.70 3.22 -1.91
C PHE A 319 16.05 4.42 -1.22
N PHE A 320 16.22 5.58 -1.85
CA PHE A 320 15.57 6.82 -1.49
C PHE A 320 15.37 7.67 -2.73
N TRP A 321 14.13 8.10 -2.95
CA TRP A 321 13.67 8.86 -4.09
C TRP A 321 13.06 10.19 -3.66
N LEU A 322 13.05 11.13 -4.61
CA LEU A 322 12.26 12.35 -4.54
C LEU A 322 11.29 12.38 -5.73
N ALA A 323 10.04 12.70 -5.46
CA ALA A 323 8.97 12.71 -6.43
C ALA A 323 8.27 14.07 -6.46
N PRO A 324 8.59 14.94 -7.43
CA PRO A 324 7.74 16.08 -7.75
C PRO A 324 6.47 15.62 -8.45
N GLU A 325 5.34 16.14 -7.97
CA GLU A 325 4.00 15.75 -8.40
C GLU A 325 3.08 16.96 -8.53
N VAL A 326 2.06 16.81 -9.35
CA VAL A 326 0.97 17.77 -9.54
C VAL A 326 -0.37 17.06 -9.48
N GLU A 327 -1.36 17.75 -8.91
CA GLU A 327 -2.72 17.22 -8.79
C GLU A 327 -3.77 18.24 -9.22
N LEU A 328 -4.90 17.74 -9.73
CA LEU A 328 -6.07 18.52 -10.09
C LEU A 328 -7.35 17.70 -9.87
N THR A 329 -8.34 18.28 -9.21
CA THR A 329 -9.64 17.64 -8.99
C THR A 329 -10.71 18.17 -9.94
N TRP A 330 -11.10 17.32 -10.90
CA TRP A 330 -12.17 17.58 -11.84
C TRP A 330 -12.69 16.28 -12.49
N PRO A 331 -14.02 16.09 -12.65
CA PRO A 331 -15.09 16.93 -12.12
C PRO A 331 -15.21 16.78 -10.61
N HIS A 332 -15.79 17.78 -9.95
CA HIS A 332 -16.15 17.72 -8.54
C HIS A 332 -17.61 18.16 -8.34
N THR A 333 -18.30 17.43 -7.49
CA THR A 333 -19.67 17.63 -7.03
C THR A 333 -19.74 17.18 -5.57
N GLU A 334 -20.80 17.53 -4.86
CA GLU A 334 -21.00 17.09 -3.47
C GLU A 334 -20.96 15.56 -3.30
N LYS A 335 -21.28 14.78 -4.35
CA LYS A 335 -21.36 13.31 -4.29
C LYS A 335 -20.20 12.58 -4.95
N PHE A 336 -19.47 13.26 -5.80
CA PHE A 336 -18.44 12.64 -6.61
C PHE A 336 -17.35 13.65 -6.92
N ALA A 337 -16.11 13.23 -6.72
CA ALA A 337 -14.94 13.96 -7.17
C ALA A 337 -13.95 13.00 -7.83
N ALA A 338 -13.27 13.48 -8.87
CA ALA A 338 -12.14 12.77 -9.47
C ALA A 338 -10.87 13.61 -9.35
N THR A 339 -9.86 13.11 -8.66
CA THR A 339 -8.55 13.75 -8.58
C THR A 339 -7.59 13.06 -9.53
N TRP A 340 -6.91 13.86 -10.36
CA TRP A 340 -5.90 13.40 -11.30
C TRP A 340 -4.54 13.82 -10.78
N GLY A 341 -3.64 12.86 -10.64
CA GLY A 341 -2.27 13.11 -10.24
C GLY A 341 -1.30 12.68 -11.33
N ALA A 342 -0.18 13.38 -11.43
CA ALA A 342 0.95 12.97 -12.25
C ALA A 342 2.27 13.38 -11.59
N GLY A 343 3.30 12.55 -11.74
CA GLY A 343 4.61 12.82 -11.17
C GLY A 343 5.70 11.93 -11.75
N VAL A 344 6.90 12.09 -11.19
CA VAL A 344 8.04 11.22 -11.50
C VAL A 344 8.90 11.04 -10.26
N ALA A 345 9.05 9.82 -9.77
CA ALA A 345 10.02 9.52 -8.73
C ALA A 345 11.42 9.39 -9.33
N LEU A 346 12.36 10.17 -8.78
CA LEU A 346 13.73 10.25 -9.23
C LEU A 346 14.68 9.69 -8.16
N PRO A 347 15.68 8.89 -8.56
CA PRO A 347 16.59 8.29 -7.61
C PRO A 347 17.55 9.33 -7.02
N VAL A 348 17.58 9.42 -5.69
CA VAL A 348 18.58 10.22 -4.95
C VAL A 348 19.67 9.32 -4.38
N TYR A 349 19.29 8.13 -3.89
CA TYR A 349 20.21 7.13 -3.37
C TYR A 349 19.67 5.73 -3.63
N GLN A 350 20.56 4.82 -4.01
CA GLN A 350 20.26 3.40 -4.24
C GLN A 350 21.48 2.57 -3.87
N SER A 351 21.27 1.48 -3.13
CA SER A 351 22.31 0.52 -2.75
C SER A 351 21.81 -0.90 -2.93
N ASN A 352 22.59 -1.69 -3.68
CA ASN A 352 22.21 -3.03 -4.10
C ASN A 352 20.81 -3.10 -4.73
N TYR A 353 20.41 -2.03 -5.43
CA TYR A 353 19.10 -1.83 -6.03
C TYR A 353 19.32 -1.21 -7.43
N PRO A 354 18.51 -1.58 -8.46
CA PRO A 354 18.72 -1.09 -9.82
C PRO A 354 18.56 0.42 -9.91
N HIS A 355 19.27 1.05 -10.86
CA HIS A 355 19.05 2.45 -11.18
C HIS A 355 17.72 2.63 -11.92
N THR A 356 16.74 3.19 -11.22
CA THR A 356 15.35 3.29 -11.67
C THR A 356 14.84 4.71 -11.55
N TYR A 357 14.06 5.14 -12.53
CA TYR A 357 13.16 6.28 -12.38
C TYR A 357 11.74 5.81 -12.67
N THR A 358 10.76 6.49 -12.10
CA THR A 358 9.39 5.98 -12.09
C THR A 358 8.43 7.11 -12.44
N PRO A 359 8.03 7.27 -13.73
CA PRO A 359 6.89 8.10 -14.05
C PRO A 359 5.63 7.50 -13.40
N MET A 360 4.74 8.38 -12.95
CA MET A 360 3.57 8.01 -12.18
C MET A 360 2.34 8.78 -12.62
N GLY A 361 1.19 8.14 -12.53
CA GLY A 361 -0.10 8.78 -12.71
C GLY A 361 -1.18 8.10 -11.87
N THR A 362 -2.20 8.87 -11.50
CA THR A 362 -3.36 8.34 -10.77
C THR A 362 -4.64 9.03 -11.22
N VAL A 363 -5.75 8.31 -11.03
CA VAL A 363 -7.07 8.92 -10.92
C VAL A 363 -7.75 8.41 -9.66
N THR A 364 -8.01 9.26 -8.68
CA THR A 364 -8.77 8.85 -7.50
C THR A 364 -10.22 9.28 -7.64
N LEU A 365 -11.12 8.31 -7.69
CA LEU A 365 -12.56 8.47 -7.86
C LEU A 365 -13.23 8.37 -6.49
N TYR A 366 -13.57 9.51 -5.92
CA TYR A 366 -14.22 9.63 -4.61
C TYR A 366 -15.73 9.62 -4.73
N PHE A 367 -16.39 8.85 -3.86
CA PHE A 367 -17.84 8.79 -3.72
C PHE A 367 -18.21 9.20 -2.29
N ASN A 368 -18.80 10.38 -2.14
CA ASN A 368 -19.13 10.94 -0.83
C ASN A 368 -20.45 10.40 -0.31
N GLY A 369 -20.37 9.70 0.82
CA GLY A 369 -21.52 9.36 1.64
C GLY A 369 -22.10 10.57 2.37
N PRO A 370 -22.91 10.34 3.42
CA PRO A 370 -23.55 11.41 4.19
C PRO A 370 -22.58 12.36 4.90
N PHE A 371 -21.36 11.88 5.18
CA PHE A 371 -20.31 12.65 5.84
C PHE A 371 -19.08 12.86 4.96
N GLY A 372 -19.14 12.49 3.68
CA GLY A 372 -18.05 12.73 2.73
C GLY A 372 -17.90 14.22 2.45
N TYR A 373 -16.65 14.68 2.34
CA TYR A 373 -16.33 16.11 2.23
C TYR A 373 -15.29 16.45 1.17
N ARG A 374 -14.92 15.49 0.31
CA ARG A 374 -13.99 15.71 -0.82
C ARG A 374 -14.72 16.43 -1.97
N GLY A 375 -14.13 17.50 -2.51
CA GLY A 375 -14.69 18.23 -3.66
C GLY A 375 -15.77 19.26 -3.32
N MET A 376 -15.78 19.76 -2.07
CA MET A 376 -16.65 20.87 -1.61
C MET A 376 -15.94 22.23 -1.58
#